data_AF-A0A6A1XXA6-F1
#
_entry.id   AF-A0A6A1XXA6-F1
#
_cell.length_a   1.000
_cell.length_b   1.000
_cell.length_c   1.000
_cell.angle_alpha   90.00
_cell.angle_beta   90.00
_cell.angle_gamma   90.00
#
_symmetry.space_group_name_H-M   'P 1'
#
loop_
_entity.id
_entity.type
_entity.pdbx_description
1 polymer ?
#
loop_
_entity_poly.entity_id
_entity_poly.type
_entity_poly.pdbx_seq_one_letter_code
_entity_poly.pdbx_strand_id
1 'polypeptide(L)'
;MAKIDENKYKRALLQRTEGYAANVRTIYLDVMGQLISLALEIEPIHDAKKPFVFADYPTISDKANVLLRELYTRVYQQIQSGIINEWEQANLKSDELVRSVFGKKAVDNEHFARYFGRNKKAMDSFFARRSGDDGLNLSQRIWKYEGQFRQEMEMSIDCCIGQGMSANSMAAKVKQFLNQPDKLFRRVRDERGELVLSKNAKAYHPGPGQYRSSSRNAQRLARTEPNIAYRTADHERWAQLDFVVGIEIKLSKNHPEKDICDKLAGVYPKGFKFTGWHSNCMCHAISVLASDDEVDMLTDKILAGEETAGFKSKNEVTELPSEFYSWMQENEERIEKANNRGTLPYWIKDNPQYTGVKVKAMNTGERNDIRKKSKEKYQSYDEKWDRTYFDEFSGGFNVYHQEHQFTNTQGGGDAEKMVGKLLAKNNGKQVEFLPENGKGKGVPDLMFDDHTWDVKYIDNANENTIRAYIKDARKADRAIFYFTNEKYQELRSAINREVGRFKGMNRLGELPDIYYMDNEGLLKLLWKK
;
A
#
# COMPACT_ATOMS: atom_id res chain seq x y z
N MET A 1 28.36 -11.48 -12.31
CA MET A 1 27.21 -11.06 -11.48
C MET A 1 27.55 -10.94 -9.99
N ALA A 2 26.86 -10.05 -9.27
CA ALA A 2 27.11 -9.71 -7.87
C ALA A 2 27.13 -10.93 -6.94
N LYS A 3 28.10 -10.93 -6.02
CA LYS A 3 28.44 -12.07 -5.15
C LYS A 3 28.00 -11.83 -3.71
N ILE A 4 26.84 -11.22 -3.48
CA ILE A 4 26.33 -11.01 -2.12
C ILE A 4 25.43 -12.18 -1.69
N ASP A 5 25.63 -12.68 -0.47
CA ASP A 5 24.82 -13.76 0.10
C ASP A 5 23.51 -13.17 0.66
N GLU A 6 22.48 -13.11 -0.19
CA GLU A 6 21.15 -12.63 0.19
C GLU A 6 20.53 -13.44 1.35
N ASN A 7 20.83 -14.75 1.44
CA ASN A 7 20.32 -15.59 2.52
C ASN A 7 20.97 -15.24 3.87
N LYS A 8 22.23 -14.82 3.89
CA LYS A 8 22.91 -14.33 5.09
C LYS A 8 22.23 -13.06 5.62
N TYR A 9 22.00 -12.05 4.78
CA TYR A 9 21.37 -10.80 5.22
C TYR A 9 19.95 -11.01 5.71
N LYS A 10 19.17 -11.83 5.00
CA LYS A 10 17.82 -12.19 5.40
C LYS A 10 17.79 -12.85 6.78
N ARG A 11 18.64 -13.85 7.03
CA ARG A 11 18.71 -14.53 8.34
C ARG A 11 19.09 -13.55 9.45
N ALA A 12 20.05 -12.67 9.18
CA ALA A 12 20.47 -11.65 10.13
C ALA A 12 19.35 -10.65 10.46
N LEU A 13 18.59 -10.19 9.46
CA LEU A 13 17.43 -9.32 9.64
C LEU A 13 16.34 -10.00 10.51
N LEU A 14 16.01 -11.26 10.22
CA LEU A 14 15.04 -12.01 11.02
C LEU A 14 15.50 -12.16 12.48
N GLN A 15 16.77 -12.50 12.70
CA GLN A 15 17.33 -12.63 14.05
C GLN A 15 17.28 -11.30 14.82
N ARG A 16 17.64 -10.18 14.19
CA ARG A 16 17.61 -8.86 14.84
C ARG A 16 16.20 -8.40 15.16
N THR A 17 15.26 -8.55 14.22
CA THR A 17 13.85 -8.17 14.43
C THR A 17 13.17 -8.97 15.53
N GLU A 18 13.46 -10.27 15.65
CA GLU A 18 13.04 -11.08 16.82
C GLU A 18 13.71 -10.61 18.11
N GLY A 19 15.00 -10.23 18.06
CA GLY A 19 15.71 -9.65 19.19
C GLY A 19 15.05 -8.36 19.71
N TYR A 20 14.65 -7.45 18.82
CA TYR A 20 13.94 -6.23 19.22
C TYR A 20 12.60 -6.54 19.88
N ALA A 21 11.86 -7.51 19.35
CA ALA A 21 10.60 -7.94 19.96
C ALA A 21 10.81 -8.59 21.34
N ALA A 22 11.86 -9.41 21.50
CA ALA A 22 12.23 -9.99 22.78
C ALA A 22 12.58 -8.91 23.82
N ASN A 23 13.32 -7.86 23.43
CA ASN A 23 13.64 -6.74 24.30
C ASN A 23 12.39 -5.96 24.73
N VAL A 24 11.46 -5.70 23.81
CA VAL A 24 10.15 -5.10 24.15
C VAL A 24 9.41 -5.98 25.15
N ARG A 25 9.40 -7.30 24.96
CA ARG A 25 8.78 -8.23 25.91
C ARG A 25 9.41 -8.12 27.32
N THR A 26 10.73 -8.02 27.41
CA THR A 26 11.44 -7.84 28.68
C THR A 26 11.09 -6.52 29.36
N ILE A 27 10.97 -5.42 28.60
CA ILE A 27 10.55 -4.11 29.12
C ILE A 27 9.14 -4.21 29.75
N TYR A 28 8.20 -4.86 29.06
CA TYR A 28 6.85 -5.08 29.62
C TYR A 28 6.87 -5.93 30.90
N LEU A 29 7.67 -6.99 30.96
CA LEU A 29 7.80 -7.85 32.15
C LEU A 29 8.34 -7.12 33.36
N ASP A 30 9.32 -6.25 33.15
CA ASP A 30 9.94 -5.44 34.18
C ASP A 30 8.94 -4.43 34.79
N VAL A 31 8.33 -3.60 33.94
CA VAL A 31 7.33 -2.60 34.38
C VAL A 31 6.12 -3.27 35.03
N MET A 32 5.66 -4.40 34.49
CA MET A 32 4.60 -5.21 35.09
C MET A 32 4.94 -5.63 36.52
N GLY A 33 6.16 -6.14 36.74
CA GLY A 33 6.61 -6.55 38.06
C GLY A 33 6.54 -5.41 39.07
N GLN A 34 7.00 -4.23 38.66
CA GLN A 34 6.99 -3.03 39.50
C GLN A 34 5.56 -2.53 39.79
N LEU A 35 4.67 -2.55 38.80
CA LEU A 35 3.26 -2.19 38.98
C LEU A 35 2.52 -3.15 39.92
N ILE A 36 2.83 -4.45 39.88
CA ILE A 36 2.27 -5.43 40.81
C ILE A 36 2.76 -5.16 42.22
N SER A 37 4.07 -4.97 42.41
CA SER A 37 4.64 -4.63 43.72
C SER A 37 3.98 -3.39 44.31
N LEU A 38 3.71 -2.38 43.49
CA LEU A 38 3.00 -1.17 43.89
C LEU A 38 1.53 -1.46 44.30
N ALA A 39 0.83 -2.30 43.56
CA ALA A 39 -0.56 -2.67 43.88
C ALA A 39 -0.67 -3.46 45.19
N LEU A 40 0.37 -4.20 45.57
CA LEU A 40 0.43 -4.94 46.83
C LEU A 40 0.59 -4.03 48.05
N GLU A 41 1.05 -2.79 47.87
CA GLU A 41 1.05 -1.78 48.95
C GLU A 41 -0.38 -1.36 49.35
N ILE A 42 -1.43 -1.76 48.60
CA ILE A 42 -2.84 -1.35 48.75
C ILE A 42 -3.68 -2.33 49.56
N GLU A 43 -3.16 -3.54 49.83
CA GLU A 43 -3.93 -4.67 50.37
C GLU A 43 -4.85 -4.34 51.59
N PRO A 44 -4.56 -3.35 52.46
CA PRO A 44 -5.46 -2.99 53.56
C PRO A 44 -6.71 -2.14 53.21
N ILE A 45 -6.84 -1.58 52.00
CA ILE A 45 -7.79 -0.46 51.72
C ILE A 45 -8.83 -0.77 50.61
N HIS A 46 -8.74 -1.93 49.95
CA HIS A 46 -9.56 -2.22 48.76
C HIS A 46 -11.05 -2.48 49.07
N ASP A 47 -11.96 -1.72 48.46
CA ASP A 47 -13.40 -2.01 48.45
C ASP A 47 -13.70 -3.13 47.44
N ALA A 48 -13.93 -4.35 47.93
CA ALA A 48 -14.28 -5.52 47.11
C ALA A 48 -15.53 -5.33 46.22
N LYS A 49 -16.35 -4.30 46.47
CA LYS A 49 -17.54 -4.00 45.65
C LYS A 49 -17.26 -3.17 44.40
N LYS A 50 -16.07 -2.56 44.29
CA LYS A 50 -15.67 -1.71 43.15
C LYS A 50 -14.51 -2.34 42.38
N PRO A 51 -14.52 -2.25 41.03
CA PRO A 51 -13.36 -2.67 40.24
C PRO A 51 -12.12 -1.87 40.62
N PHE A 52 -10.97 -2.53 40.71
CA PHE A 52 -9.70 -1.84 40.94
C PHE A 52 -9.36 -0.91 39.76
N VAL A 53 -9.05 0.36 40.07
CA VAL A 53 -8.54 1.37 39.13
C VAL A 53 -7.44 2.15 39.84
N PHE A 54 -6.30 2.41 39.18
CA PHE A 54 -5.20 3.15 39.81
C PHE A 54 -5.63 4.56 40.24
N ALA A 55 -6.54 5.18 39.48
CA ALA A 55 -7.04 6.53 39.71
C ALA A 55 -7.71 6.71 41.09
N ASP A 56 -8.26 5.64 41.68
CA ASP A 56 -8.94 5.70 42.98
C ASP A 56 -7.95 5.83 44.16
N TYR A 57 -6.64 5.64 43.91
CA TYR A 57 -5.59 5.65 44.93
C TYR A 57 -4.49 6.68 44.57
N PRO A 58 -4.62 7.96 44.96
CA PRO A 58 -3.77 9.05 44.44
C PRO A 58 -2.25 8.79 44.49
N THR A 59 -1.71 8.42 45.65
CA THR A 59 -0.27 8.14 45.83
C THR A 59 0.25 7.04 44.91
N ILE A 60 -0.60 6.07 44.59
CA ILE A 60 -0.25 4.90 43.79
C ILE A 60 -0.50 5.17 42.32
N SER A 61 -1.54 5.94 42.00
CA SER A 61 -1.75 6.49 40.66
C SER A 61 -0.51 7.23 40.18
N ASP A 62 0.09 8.09 41.02
CA ASP A 62 1.29 8.85 40.65
C ASP A 62 2.48 7.93 40.37
N LYS A 63 2.77 6.98 41.26
CA LYS A 63 3.83 5.98 41.06
C LYS A 63 3.58 5.10 39.82
N ALA A 64 2.33 4.66 39.60
CA ALA A 64 1.95 3.86 38.43
C ALA A 64 2.10 4.66 37.13
N ASN A 65 1.74 5.94 37.13
CA ASN A 65 1.91 6.83 35.98
C ASN A 65 3.38 7.02 35.61
N VAL A 66 4.30 7.07 36.58
CA VAL A 66 5.75 7.10 36.34
C VAL A 66 6.19 5.82 35.62
N LEU A 67 5.82 4.65 36.14
CA LEU A 67 6.16 3.35 35.56
C LEU A 67 5.60 3.17 34.14
N LEU A 68 4.39 3.64 33.88
CA LEU A 68 3.76 3.58 32.57
C LEU A 68 4.41 4.55 31.56
N ARG A 69 4.84 5.74 31.98
CA ARG A 69 5.65 6.63 31.15
C ARG A 69 7.04 6.04 30.85
N GLU A 70 7.60 5.31 31.81
CA GLU A 70 8.85 4.58 31.61
C GLU A 70 8.70 3.48 30.55
N LEU A 71 7.61 2.69 30.63
CA LEU A 71 7.26 1.70 29.60
C LEU A 71 7.21 2.34 28.21
N TYR A 72 6.44 3.42 28.07
CA TYR A 72 6.34 4.17 26.82
C TYR A 72 7.72 4.56 26.29
N THR A 73 8.55 5.17 27.13
CA THR A 73 9.86 5.71 26.74
C THR A 73 10.80 4.59 26.31
N ARG A 74 10.91 3.52 27.09
CA ARG A 74 11.80 2.39 26.80
C ARG A 74 11.37 1.62 25.56
N VAL A 75 10.06 1.41 25.35
CA VAL A 75 9.54 0.77 24.14
C VAL A 75 9.78 1.64 22.90
N TYR A 76 9.55 2.96 23.01
CA TYR A 76 9.82 3.90 21.93
C TYR A 76 11.29 3.89 21.52
N GLN A 77 12.20 4.01 22.48
CA GLN A 77 13.64 3.99 22.24
C GLN A 77 14.10 2.65 21.63
N GLN A 78 13.57 1.52 22.10
CA GLN A 78 13.91 0.20 21.57
C GLN A 78 13.53 0.05 20.09
N ILE A 79 12.34 0.52 19.71
CA ILE A 79 11.87 0.45 18.32
C ILE A 79 12.60 1.48 17.45
N GLN A 80 12.80 2.70 17.94
CA GLN A 80 13.56 3.74 17.23
C GLN A 80 14.99 3.29 16.93
N SER A 81 15.67 2.70 17.92
CA SER A 81 17.02 2.16 17.76
C SER A 81 17.05 1.02 16.75
N GLY A 82 16.03 0.15 16.78
CA GLY A 82 15.86 -0.92 15.79
C GLY A 82 15.70 -0.37 14.37
N ILE A 83 14.88 0.67 14.18
CA ILE A 83 14.70 1.35 12.88
C ILE A 83 16.03 1.90 12.36
N ILE A 84 16.76 2.65 13.19
CA ILE A 84 18.06 3.26 12.81
C ILE A 84 19.05 2.16 12.42
N ASN A 85 19.15 1.11 13.24
CA ASN A 85 20.07 0.02 12.98
C ASN A 85 19.72 -0.71 11.67
N GLU A 86 18.46 -1.07 11.45
CA GLU A 86 18.07 -1.76 10.22
C GLU A 86 18.23 -0.91 8.96
N TRP A 87 18.02 0.41 9.06
CA TRP A 87 18.33 1.33 7.98
C TRP A 87 19.82 1.30 7.61
N GLU A 88 20.70 1.32 8.62
CA GLU A 88 22.15 1.22 8.37
C GLU A 88 22.57 -0.16 7.87
N GLN A 89 21.96 -1.24 8.36
CA GLN A 89 22.24 -2.59 7.86
C GLN A 89 21.89 -2.75 6.38
N ALA A 90 20.79 -2.15 5.92
CA ALA A 90 20.43 -2.11 4.50
C ALA A 90 21.43 -1.26 3.68
N ASN A 91 21.89 -0.13 4.22
CA ASN A 91 22.94 0.67 3.59
C ASN A 91 24.24 -0.12 3.45
N LEU A 92 24.68 -0.81 4.50
CA LEU A 92 25.89 -1.64 4.50
C LEU A 92 25.78 -2.81 3.51
N LYS A 93 24.61 -3.45 3.41
CA LYS A 93 24.34 -4.46 2.37
C LYS A 93 24.49 -3.85 0.98
N SER A 94 23.91 -2.67 0.74
CA SER A 94 24.00 -1.99 -0.55
C SER A 94 25.43 -1.56 -0.88
N ASP A 95 26.23 -1.15 0.11
CA ASP A 95 27.65 -0.85 -0.09
C ASP A 95 28.43 -2.12 -0.48
N GLU A 96 28.11 -3.27 0.11
CA GLU A 96 28.69 -4.56 -0.27
C GLU A 96 28.29 -4.95 -1.71
N LEU A 97 27.03 -4.71 -2.09
CA LEU A 97 26.55 -4.90 -3.46
C LEU A 97 27.37 -4.07 -4.45
N VAL A 98 27.51 -2.76 -4.21
CA VAL A 98 28.29 -1.84 -5.07
C VAL A 98 29.75 -2.30 -5.18
N ARG A 99 30.39 -2.66 -4.07
CA ARG A 99 31.76 -3.20 -4.07
C ARG A 99 31.89 -4.53 -4.80
N SER A 100 30.84 -5.36 -4.80
CA SER A 100 30.83 -6.63 -5.52
C SER A 100 30.72 -6.46 -7.03
N VAL A 101 30.15 -5.34 -7.48
CA VAL A 101 29.92 -5.00 -8.89
C VAL A 101 31.11 -4.21 -9.46
N PHE A 102 31.51 -3.12 -8.81
CA PHE A 102 32.56 -2.22 -9.30
C PHE A 102 33.94 -2.44 -8.66
N GLY A 103 34.06 -3.43 -7.78
CA GLY A 103 35.28 -3.73 -7.05
C GLY A 103 35.43 -2.94 -5.74
N LYS A 104 36.32 -3.42 -4.87
CA LYS A 104 36.47 -2.91 -3.49
C LYS A 104 36.87 -1.43 -3.41
N LYS A 105 37.64 -0.94 -4.38
CA LYS A 105 38.13 0.45 -4.43
C LYS A 105 37.06 1.46 -4.86
N ALA A 106 35.88 1.01 -5.28
CA ALA A 106 34.79 1.91 -5.68
C ALA A 106 34.37 2.85 -4.53
N VAL A 107 34.54 2.44 -3.26
CA VAL A 107 34.22 3.29 -2.10
C VAL A 107 35.14 4.49 -1.96
N ASP A 108 36.38 4.40 -2.44
CA ASP A 108 37.40 5.45 -2.32
C ASP A 108 37.45 6.34 -3.56
N ASN A 109 36.63 6.05 -4.57
CA ASN A 109 36.62 6.77 -5.85
C ASN A 109 35.41 7.71 -5.92
N GLU A 110 35.68 9.00 -6.10
CA GLU A 110 34.69 10.07 -6.14
C GLU A 110 33.62 9.85 -7.22
N HIS A 111 33.98 9.24 -8.35
CA HIS A 111 33.03 8.93 -9.42
C HIS A 111 31.90 8.00 -8.98
N PHE A 112 32.14 7.15 -7.98
CA PHE A 112 31.13 6.22 -7.42
C PHE A 112 30.48 6.73 -6.13
N ALA A 113 30.88 7.90 -5.60
CA ALA A 113 30.43 8.39 -4.30
C ALA A 113 28.89 8.49 -4.19
N ARG A 114 28.22 8.81 -5.29
CA ARG A 114 26.74 8.85 -5.37
C ARG A 114 26.08 7.53 -4.96
N TYR A 115 26.74 6.40 -5.19
CA TYR A 115 26.24 5.07 -4.83
C TYR A 115 26.47 4.71 -3.37
N PHE A 116 27.00 5.57 -2.51
CA PHE A 116 27.20 5.30 -1.07
C PHE A 116 26.33 6.19 -0.16
N GLY A 117 25.41 6.96 -0.74
CA GLY A 117 24.47 7.81 -0.01
C GLY A 117 23.63 7.05 1.01
N ARG A 118 23.50 7.61 2.23
CA ARG A 118 22.76 7.01 3.36
C ARG A 118 21.26 7.33 3.39
N ASN A 119 20.79 8.19 2.49
CA ASN A 119 19.39 8.58 2.34
C ASN A 119 18.74 9.12 3.64
N LYS A 120 19.48 9.96 4.39
CA LYS A 120 19.00 10.54 5.68
C LYS A 120 17.65 11.22 5.57
N LYS A 121 17.39 11.98 4.49
CA LYS A 121 16.08 12.63 4.24
C LYS A 121 14.93 11.62 4.13
N ALA A 122 15.17 10.46 3.51
CA ALA A 122 14.18 9.40 3.42
C ALA A 122 13.96 8.73 4.79
N MET A 123 15.00 8.58 5.61
CA MET A 123 14.89 8.13 6.99
C MET A 123 14.09 9.12 7.86
N ASP A 124 14.33 10.42 7.73
CA ASP A 124 13.57 11.46 8.42
C ASP A 124 12.09 11.42 8.02
N SER A 125 11.83 11.25 6.71
CA SER A 125 10.48 11.09 6.17
C SER A 125 9.81 9.80 6.70
N PHE A 126 10.58 8.73 6.85
CA PHE A 126 10.13 7.49 7.47
C PHE A 126 9.72 7.70 8.93
N PHE A 127 10.49 8.44 9.72
CA PHE A 127 10.12 8.77 11.11
C PHE A 127 8.90 9.69 11.20
N ALA A 128 8.78 10.65 10.29
CA ALA A 128 7.66 11.59 10.25
C ALA A 128 6.34 10.96 9.77
N ARG A 129 6.39 9.76 9.18
CA ARG A 129 5.23 9.16 8.52
C ARG A 129 4.08 8.83 9.48
N ARG A 130 2.87 8.99 8.95
CA ARG A 130 1.60 8.63 9.60
C ARG A 130 0.92 7.58 8.76
N SER A 131 1.24 6.32 9.06
CA SER A 131 1.01 5.26 8.09
C SER A 131 0.43 3.97 8.70
N GLY A 132 0.39 3.85 10.04
CA GLY A 132 -0.19 2.68 10.72
C GLY A 132 -1.68 2.47 10.45
N ASP A 133 -2.23 1.37 10.97
CA ASP A 133 -3.63 0.92 10.78
C ASP A 133 -4.70 1.99 11.09
N ASP A 134 -4.32 3.05 11.82
CA ASP A 134 -5.18 4.17 12.24
C ASP A 134 -4.65 5.56 11.77
N GLY A 135 -3.64 5.61 10.90
CA GLY A 135 -2.97 6.88 10.52
C GLY A 135 -2.12 7.51 11.64
N LEU A 136 -1.81 6.73 12.68
CA LEU A 136 -0.94 7.14 13.79
C LEU A 136 0.54 7.05 13.40
N ASN A 137 1.36 7.94 13.98
CA ASN A 137 2.81 7.81 13.95
C ASN A 137 3.32 6.82 15.03
N LEU A 138 4.63 6.59 15.07
CA LEU A 138 5.24 5.64 16.01
C LEU A 138 4.93 5.97 17.48
N SER A 139 5.12 7.22 17.89
CA SER A 139 4.90 7.64 19.28
C SER A 139 3.44 7.46 19.70
N GLN A 140 2.49 7.85 18.85
CA GLN A 140 1.06 7.68 19.13
C GLN A 140 0.64 6.22 19.25
N ARG A 141 1.21 5.31 18.45
CA ARG A 141 0.93 3.87 18.54
C ARG A 141 1.42 3.27 19.85
N ILE A 142 2.61 3.68 20.30
CA ILE A 142 3.18 3.20 21.56
C ILE A 142 2.40 3.77 22.75
N TRP A 143 1.96 5.03 22.68
CA TRP A 143 1.06 5.62 23.67
C TRP A 143 -0.25 4.85 23.79
N LYS A 144 -0.86 4.48 22.65
CA LYS A 144 -2.05 3.60 22.63
C LYS A 144 -1.79 2.27 23.33
N TYR A 145 -0.61 1.67 23.17
CA TYR A 145 -0.26 0.42 23.85
C TYR A 145 0.01 0.60 25.35
N GLU A 146 0.55 1.73 25.79
CA GLU A 146 0.65 2.06 27.23
C GLU A 146 -0.75 2.13 27.86
N GLY A 147 -1.68 2.85 27.23
CA GLY A 147 -3.06 2.95 27.75
C GLY A 147 -3.77 1.59 27.81
N GLN A 148 -3.58 0.75 26.80
CA GLN A 148 -4.07 -0.65 26.83
C GLN A 148 -3.43 -1.44 27.96
N PHE A 149 -2.12 -1.29 28.16
CA PHE A 149 -1.41 -1.99 29.22
C PHE A 149 -1.87 -1.60 30.62
N ARG A 150 -2.18 -0.31 30.85
CA ARG A 150 -2.80 0.14 32.11
C ARG A 150 -4.08 -0.61 32.42
N GLN A 151 -5.00 -0.66 31.45
CA GLN A 151 -6.29 -1.34 31.61
C GLN A 151 -6.09 -2.85 31.85
N GLU A 152 -5.15 -3.47 31.13
CA GLU A 152 -4.76 -4.86 31.34
C GLU A 152 -4.22 -5.11 32.76
N MET A 153 -3.44 -4.19 33.31
CA MET A 153 -2.91 -4.29 34.68
C MET A 153 -4.02 -4.11 35.72
N GLU A 154 -4.87 -3.10 35.57
CA GLU A 154 -6.03 -2.87 36.45
C GLU A 154 -6.95 -4.10 36.48
N MET A 155 -7.25 -4.67 35.31
CA MET A 155 -7.98 -5.93 35.17
C MET A 155 -7.30 -7.12 35.87
N SER A 156 -5.98 -7.23 35.71
CA SER A 156 -5.19 -8.32 36.29
C SER A 156 -5.18 -8.27 37.81
N ILE A 157 -5.01 -7.07 38.36
CA ILE A 157 -4.95 -6.81 39.80
C ILE A 157 -6.33 -7.03 40.43
N ASP A 158 -7.40 -6.46 39.84
CA ASP A 158 -8.80 -6.65 40.26
C ASP A 158 -9.15 -8.14 40.42
N CYS A 159 -8.79 -8.92 39.39
CA CYS A 159 -8.95 -10.37 39.35
C CYS A 159 -8.22 -11.11 40.49
N CYS A 160 -6.99 -10.70 40.80
CA CYS A 160 -6.19 -11.35 41.84
C CYS A 160 -6.66 -10.97 43.25
N ILE A 161 -7.04 -9.70 43.46
CA ILE A 161 -7.61 -9.22 44.73
C ILE A 161 -8.95 -9.92 45.00
N GLY A 162 -9.84 -9.99 44.01
CA GLY A 162 -11.14 -10.67 44.17
C GLY A 162 -11.04 -12.17 44.48
N GLN A 163 -9.90 -12.80 44.20
CA GLN A 163 -9.62 -14.21 44.53
C GLN A 163 -8.87 -14.40 45.85
N GLY A 164 -8.59 -13.33 46.61
CA GLY A 164 -7.83 -13.38 47.85
C GLY A 164 -6.40 -13.89 47.66
N MET A 165 -5.80 -13.66 46.48
CA MET A 165 -4.45 -14.14 46.19
C MET A 165 -3.40 -13.35 46.97
N SER A 166 -2.46 -14.07 47.60
CA SER A 166 -1.29 -13.44 48.19
C SER A 166 -0.42 -12.74 47.14
N ALA A 167 0.36 -11.75 47.60
CA ALA A 167 1.36 -11.02 46.82
C ALA A 167 2.18 -11.88 45.84
N ASN A 168 2.78 -12.95 46.36
CA ASN A 168 3.62 -13.85 45.57
C ASN A 168 2.81 -14.63 44.52
N SER A 169 1.57 -14.99 44.85
CA SER A 169 0.66 -15.70 43.93
C SER A 169 0.17 -14.78 42.82
N MET A 170 -0.14 -13.52 43.14
CA MET A 170 -0.50 -12.48 42.18
C MET A 170 0.64 -12.24 41.19
N ALA A 171 1.86 -12.03 41.68
CA ALA A 171 3.03 -11.81 40.82
C ALA A 171 3.29 -12.98 39.85
N ALA A 172 3.16 -14.23 40.32
CA ALA A 172 3.30 -15.41 39.48
C ALA A 172 2.17 -15.52 38.42
N LYS A 173 0.92 -15.22 38.82
CA LYS A 173 -0.25 -15.26 37.93
C LYS A 173 -0.18 -14.20 36.84
N VAL A 174 0.19 -12.97 37.18
CA VAL A 174 0.26 -11.87 36.22
C VAL A 174 1.44 -12.03 35.24
N LYS A 175 2.60 -12.56 35.69
CA LYS A 175 3.68 -12.98 34.77
C LYS A 175 3.21 -14.05 33.77
N GLN A 176 2.32 -14.97 34.18
CA GLN A 176 1.75 -15.97 33.27
C GLN A 176 0.92 -15.30 32.16
N PHE A 177 0.24 -14.20 32.45
CA PHE A 177 -0.54 -13.44 31.46
C PHE A 177 0.34 -12.81 30.38
N LEU A 178 1.60 -12.47 30.63
CA LEU A 178 2.47 -11.97 29.57
C LEU A 178 2.91 -13.08 28.59
N ASN A 179 3.11 -14.30 29.09
CA ASN A 179 3.40 -15.46 28.26
C ASN A 179 2.19 -15.89 27.44
N GLN A 180 1.01 -15.86 28.07
CA GLN A 180 -0.25 -16.28 27.49
C GLN A 180 -1.31 -15.18 27.70
N PRO A 181 -1.24 -14.09 26.91
CA PRO A 181 -2.09 -12.92 27.09
C PRO A 181 -3.57 -13.22 27.01
N ASP A 182 -3.96 -14.23 26.24
CA ASP A 182 -5.36 -14.67 26.17
C ASP A 182 -5.88 -15.19 27.52
N LYS A 183 -5.02 -15.63 28.44
CA LYS A 183 -5.43 -16.07 29.79
C LYS A 183 -5.93 -14.93 30.66
N LEU A 184 -5.46 -13.70 30.46
CA LEU A 184 -5.98 -12.53 31.18
C LEU A 184 -7.47 -12.30 30.86
N PHE A 185 -7.87 -12.64 29.64
CA PHE A 185 -9.25 -12.49 29.16
C PHE A 185 -10.06 -13.79 29.27
N ARG A 186 -9.62 -14.77 30.07
CA ARG A 186 -10.39 -15.99 30.38
C ARG A 186 -11.18 -15.80 31.68
N ARG A 187 -12.25 -16.59 31.83
CA ARG A 187 -13.17 -16.54 32.97
C ARG A 187 -12.43 -16.76 34.30
N VAL A 188 -12.76 -15.96 35.30
CA VAL A 188 -12.31 -16.03 36.69
C VAL A 188 -13.43 -16.52 37.59
N ARG A 189 -13.10 -17.17 38.71
CA ARG A 189 -14.12 -17.62 39.67
C ARG A 189 -14.66 -16.43 40.46
N ASP A 190 -15.98 -16.27 40.50
CA ASP A 190 -16.66 -15.32 41.38
C ASP A 190 -16.77 -15.84 42.83
N GLU A 191 -17.37 -15.04 43.72
CA GLU A 191 -17.62 -15.37 45.13
C GLU A 191 -18.40 -16.69 45.33
N ARG A 192 -19.08 -17.20 44.29
CA ARG A 192 -19.85 -18.45 44.28
C ARG A 192 -19.07 -19.61 43.64
N GLY A 193 -17.84 -19.38 43.18
CA GLY A 193 -16.99 -20.36 42.53
C GLY A 193 -17.22 -20.50 41.03
N GLU A 194 -18.09 -19.70 40.42
CA GLU A 194 -18.47 -19.79 39.01
C GLU A 194 -17.53 -19.01 38.09
N LEU A 195 -17.22 -19.59 36.92
CA LEU A 195 -16.32 -18.98 35.95
C LEU A 195 -17.00 -17.85 35.16
N VAL A 196 -16.72 -16.59 35.53
CA VAL A 196 -17.21 -15.36 34.90
C VAL A 196 -16.07 -14.46 34.41
N LEU A 197 -16.25 -13.74 33.30
CA LEU A 197 -15.32 -12.67 32.92
C LEU A 197 -15.44 -11.51 33.94
N SER A 198 -14.31 -10.91 34.36
CA SER A 198 -14.36 -9.67 35.16
C SER A 198 -15.11 -8.57 34.41
N LYS A 199 -15.70 -7.61 35.12
CA LYS A 199 -16.46 -6.51 34.49
C LYS A 199 -15.61 -5.75 33.47
N ASN A 200 -14.35 -5.49 33.82
CA ASN A 200 -13.38 -4.84 32.93
C ASN A 200 -13.00 -5.74 31.72
N ALA A 201 -12.86 -7.07 31.91
CA ALA A 201 -12.60 -8.00 30.80
C ALA A 201 -13.76 -8.12 29.80
N LYS A 202 -15.01 -7.96 30.26
CA LYS A 202 -16.18 -7.92 29.38
C LYS A 202 -16.26 -6.63 28.56
N ALA A 203 -15.79 -5.51 29.10
CA ALA A 203 -15.79 -4.23 28.42
C ALA A 203 -14.60 -4.06 27.44
N TYR A 204 -13.55 -4.86 27.60
CA TYR A 204 -12.30 -4.70 26.85
C TYR A 204 -12.34 -5.32 25.44
N HIS A 205 -12.48 -4.46 24.44
CA HIS A 205 -12.50 -4.83 23.01
C HIS A 205 -11.54 -3.94 22.18
N PRO A 206 -10.29 -4.35 21.96
CA PRO A 206 -9.30 -3.55 21.21
C PRO A 206 -9.55 -3.45 19.71
N GLY A 207 -10.59 -4.14 19.20
CA GLY A 207 -11.01 -4.11 17.80
C GLY A 207 -10.45 -5.27 16.95
N PRO A 208 -10.95 -5.42 15.72
CA PRO A 208 -10.54 -6.49 14.80
C PRO A 208 -9.07 -6.30 14.35
N GLY A 209 -8.33 -7.40 14.16
CA GLY A 209 -6.95 -7.40 13.63
C GLY A 209 -5.84 -7.00 14.62
N GLN A 210 -6.21 -6.61 15.85
CA GLN A 210 -5.27 -6.30 16.93
C GLN A 210 -5.26 -7.44 17.95
N TYR A 211 -4.08 -7.73 18.52
CA TYR A 211 -4.03 -8.62 19.69
C TYR A 211 -4.77 -7.95 20.84
N ARG A 212 -5.39 -8.77 21.70
CA ARG A 212 -5.93 -8.25 22.95
C ARG A 212 -4.85 -7.67 23.86
N SER A 213 -3.66 -8.25 23.81
CA SER A 213 -2.52 -7.79 24.59
C SER A 213 -1.73 -6.67 23.91
N SER A 214 -1.59 -5.57 24.64
CA SER A 214 -0.68 -4.46 24.41
C SER A 214 0.75 -4.94 24.12
N SER A 215 1.29 -5.85 24.94
CA SER A 215 2.65 -6.40 24.76
C SER A 215 2.80 -7.14 23.43
N ARG A 216 1.82 -7.95 23.01
CA ARG A 216 1.88 -8.64 21.71
C ARG A 216 1.80 -7.66 20.54
N ASN A 217 0.96 -6.62 20.66
CA ASN A 217 0.90 -5.54 19.66
C ASN A 217 2.24 -4.79 19.57
N ALA A 218 2.86 -4.44 20.71
CA ALA A 218 4.15 -3.77 20.76
C ALA A 218 5.29 -4.65 20.21
N GLN A 219 5.28 -5.95 20.51
CA GLN A 219 6.23 -6.90 19.91
C GLN A 219 6.06 -7.02 18.39
N ARG A 220 4.82 -7.06 17.89
CA ARG A 220 4.53 -7.04 16.44
C ARG A 220 5.05 -5.75 15.80
N LEU A 221 4.84 -4.61 16.47
CA LEU A 221 5.35 -3.32 16.04
C LEU A 221 6.89 -3.31 15.96
N ALA A 222 7.55 -3.87 16.98
CA ALA A 222 9.01 -3.97 17.05
C ALA A 222 9.64 -4.87 15.98
N ARG A 223 8.89 -5.82 15.42
CA ARG A 223 9.30 -6.58 14.22
C ARG A 223 9.04 -5.81 12.94
N THR A 224 7.83 -5.25 12.83
CA THR A 224 7.30 -4.69 11.58
C THR A 224 7.97 -3.37 11.23
N GLU A 225 8.14 -2.45 12.17
CA GLU A 225 8.70 -1.12 11.90
C GLU A 225 10.16 -1.18 11.43
N PRO A 226 11.08 -1.88 12.12
CA PRO A 226 12.46 -2.00 11.62
C PRO A 226 12.56 -2.76 10.29
N ASN A 227 11.69 -3.75 10.05
CA ASN A 227 11.66 -4.48 8.78
C ASN A 227 11.19 -3.59 7.61
N ILE A 228 10.18 -2.75 7.81
CA ILE A 228 9.75 -1.75 6.82
C ILE A 228 10.89 -0.72 6.60
N ALA A 229 11.59 -0.32 7.67
CA ALA A 229 12.74 0.59 7.57
C ALA A 229 13.85 0.00 6.69
N TYR A 230 14.24 -1.25 6.95
CA TYR A 230 15.21 -1.99 6.15
C TYR A 230 14.84 -1.99 4.66
N ARG A 231 13.60 -2.38 4.35
CA ARG A 231 13.10 -2.49 2.97
C ARG A 231 12.96 -1.14 2.28
N THR A 232 12.59 -0.10 3.03
CA THR A 232 12.53 1.27 2.52
C THR A 232 13.94 1.74 2.18
N ALA A 233 14.93 1.50 3.05
CA ALA A 233 16.32 1.83 2.77
C ALA A 233 16.84 1.08 1.53
N ASP A 234 16.58 -0.24 1.40
CA ASP A 234 16.91 -1.01 0.19
C ASP A 234 16.30 -0.37 -1.07
N HIS A 235 15.01 -0.01 -1.06
CA HIS A 235 14.36 0.65 -2.19
C HIS A 235 15.02 2.00 -2.56
N GLU A 236 15.27 2.86 -1.58
CA GLU A 236 15.92 4.17 -1.80
C GLU A 236 17.36 4.02 -2.32
N ARG A 237 18.09 3.00 -1.85
CA ARG A 237 19.44 2.69 -2.31
C ARG A 237 19.40 2.16 -3.73
N TRP A 238 18.59 1.13 -3.99
CA TRP A 238 18.49 0.52 -5.30
C TRP A 238 18.02 1.50 -6.37
N ALA A 239 17.10 2.42 -6.06
CA ALA A 239 16.69 3.48 -6.97
C ALA A 239 17.88 4.27 -7.55
N GLN A 240 18.95 4.45 -6.79
CA GLN A 240 20.16 5.19 -7.16
C GLN A 240 21.22 4.33 -7.87
N LEU A 241 21.08 3.00 -7.89
CA LEU A 241 22.08 2.09 -8.46
C LEU A 241 21.69 1.76 -9.90
N ASP A 242 22.39 2.32 -10.89
CA ASP A 242 22.03 2.19 -12.31
C ASP A 242 22.07 0.75 -12.83
N PHE A 243 22.95 -0.07 -12.27
CA PHE A 243 23.08 -1.49 -12.58
C PHE A 243 21.99 -2.38 -11.94
N VAL A 244 21.14 -1.82 -11.07
CA VAL A 244 19.93 -2.49 -10.58
C VAL A 244 18.79 -2.15 -11.52
N VAL A 245 18.18 -3.20 -12.11
CA VAL A 245 17.26 -3.08 -13.25
C VAL A 245 15.86 -3.65 -12.95
N GLY A 246 15.66 -4.13 -11.73
CA GLY A 246 14.41 -4.68 -11.22
C GLY A 246 14.59 -5.20 -9.80
N ILE A 247 13.51 -5.72 -9.21
CA ILE A 247 13.56 -6.43 -7.92
C ILE A 247 12.82 -7.76 -8.05
N GLU A 248 13.32 -8.80 -7.39
CA GLU A 248 12.64 -10.09 -7.30
C GLU A 248 12.15 -10.31 -5.87
N ILE A 249 10.84 -10.45 -5.70
CA ILE A 249 10.21 -10.68 -4.40
C ILE A 249 10.11 -12.19 -4.17
N LYS A 250 10.86 -12.68 -3.18
CA LYS A 250 10.94 -14.09 -2.81
C LYS A 250 10.23 -14.39 -1.50
N LEU A 251 9.52 -15.52 -1.51
CA LEU A 251 8.93 -16.10 -0.30
C LEU A 251 10.01 -16.41 0.74
N SER A 252 9.59 -16.39 2.00
CA SER A 252 10.43 -16.94 3.06
C SER A 252 10.33 -18.46 3.10
N LYS A 253 11.46 -19.15 3.32
CA LYS A 253 11.46 -20.59 3.64
C LYS A 253 10.65 -20.91 4.91
N ASN A 254 10.44 -19.93 5.79
CA ASN A 254 9.63 -20.05 7.01
C ASN A 254 8.18 -19.58 6.81
N HIS A 255 7.70 -19.48 5.58
CA HIS A 255 6.32 -19.11 5.30
C HIS A 255 5.39 -20.27 5.74
N PRO A 256 4.50 -20.05 6.74
CA PRO A 256 3.84 -21.14 7.44
C PRO A 256 2.59 -21.68 6.72
N GLU A 257 1.87 -20.82 6.00
CA GLU A 257 0.60 -21.13 5.35
C GLU A 257 0.46 -20.31 4.08
N LYS A 258 -0.02 -20.92 2.99
CA LYS A 258 -0.23 -20.23 1.71
C LYS A 258 -1.10 -18.98 1.87
N ASP A 259 -0.62 -17.84 1.42
CA ASP A 259 -1.29 -16.55 1.50
C ASP A 259 -1.02 -15.68 0.26
N ILE A 260 -1.24 -14.37 0.38
CA ILE A 260 -0.97 -13.39 -0.68
C ILE A 260 0.50 -13.40 -1.13
N CYS A 261 1.45 -13.75 -0.27
CA CYS A 261 2.86 -13.82 -0.63
C CYS A 261 3.14 -14.85 -1.70
N ASP A 262 2.44 -15.99 -1.70
CA ASP A 262 2.59 -17.03 -2.71
C ASP A 262 2.11 -16.55 -4.06
N LYS A 263 0.95 -15.87 -4.08
CA LYS A 263 0.36 -15.35 -5.32
C LYS A 263 1.19 -14.20 -5.92
N LEU A 264 1.74 -13.34 -5.07
CA LEU A 264 2.42 -12.11 -5.51
C LEU A 264 3.95 -12.22 -5.53
N ALA A 265 4.52 -13.40 -5.32
CA ALA A 265 5.96 -13.58 -5.55
C ALA A 265 6.27 -13.49 -7.03
N GLY A 266 7.38 -12.85 -7.38
CA GLY A 266 7.73 -12.60 -8.77
C GLY A 266 8.75 -11.49 -8.95
N VAL A 267 8.97 -11.11 -10.20
CA VAL A 267 9.89 -10.04 -10.59
C VAL A 267 9.11 -8.77 -10.86
N TYR A 268 9.54 -7.66 -10.27
CA TYR A 268 8.88 -6.36 -10.29
C TYR A 268 9.82 -5.28 -10.82
N PRO A 269 9.27 -4.21 -11.40
CA PRO A 269 10.07 -3.06 -11.80
C PRO A 269 10.83 -2.46 -10.62
N LYS A 270 12.00 -1.89 -10.90
CA LYS A 270 12.88 -1.26 -9.90
C LYS A 270 12.16 -0.21 -9.03
N GLY A 271 11.22 0.52 -9.63
CA GLY A 271 10.44 1.55 -8.96
C GLY A 271 9.39 1.03 -7.99
N PHE A 272 9.11 -0.28 -7.96
CA PHE A 272 8.12 -0.85 -7.06
C PHE A 272 8.65 -0.87 -5.61
N LYS A 273 7.98 -0.15 -4.72
CA LYS A 273 8.34 -0.06 -3.30
C LYS A 273 7.72 -1.20 -2.50
N PHE A 274 8.48 -2.26 -2.29
CA PHE A 274 8.06 -3.40 -1.48
C PHE A 274 8.46 -3.25 -0.02
N THR A 275 7.48 -2.96 0.85
CA THR A 275 7.67 -2.93 2.32
C THR A 275 7.11 -4.17 3.02
N GLY A 276 6.52 -5.10 2.26
CA GLY A 276 5.84 -6.31 2.76
C GLY A 276 4.40 -6.39 2.29
N TRP A 277 3.89 -7.61 2.05
CA TRP A 277 2.50 -7.81 1.60
C TRP A 277 1.48 -7.65 2.73
N HIS A 278 1.88 -7.95 3.96
CA HIS A 278 1.05 -7.88 5.16
C HIS A 278 1.91 -7.64 6.40
N SER A 279 1.24 -7.40 7.54
CA SER A 279 1.90 -7.32 8.84
C SER A 279 2.71 -8.60 9.12
N ASN A 280 3.89 -8.44 9.72
CA ASN A 280 4.82 -9.53 10.02
C ASN A 280 5.28 -10.37 8.80
N CYS A 281 5.19 -9.81 7.59
CA CYS A 281 5.63 -10.48 6.37
C CYS A 281 7.14 -10.74 6.40
N MET A 282 7.54 -12.01 6.23
CA MET A 282 8.95 -12.46 6.23
C MET A 282 9.57 -12.57 4.84
N CYS A 283 8.81 -12.27 3.78
CA CYS A 283 9.29 -12.27 2.40
C CYS A 283 10.36 -11.19 2.21
N HIS A 284 11.11 -11.24 1.12
CA HIS A 284 12.22 -10.31 0.91
C HIS A 284 12.35 -10.00 -0.57
N ALA A 285 12.82 -8.79 -0.87
CA ALA A 285 13.22 -8.42 -2.21
C ALA A 285 14.73 -8.65 -2.36
N ILE A 286 15.14 -9.04 -3.55
CA ILE A 286 16.54 -9.03 -3.99
C ILE A 286 16.65 -8.20 -5.27
N SER A 287 17.81 -7.59 -5.50
CA SER A 287 18.03 -6.77 -6.70
C SER A 287 18.24 -7.66 -7.94
N VAL A 288 17.53 -7.37 -9.03
CA VAL A 288 17.85 -7.88 -10.36
C VAL A 288 18.87 -6.96 -11.01
N LEU A 289 19.92 -7.52 -11.60
CA LEU A 289 21.07 -6.76 -12.09
C LEU A 289 21.17 -6.77 -13.61
N ALA A 290 21.81 -5.72 -14.14
CA ALA A 290 22.29 -5.66 -15.52
C ALA A 290 23.26 -6.82 -15.81
N SER A 291 23.49 -7.12 -17.10
CA SER A 291 24.48 -8.13 -17.49
C SER A 291 25.91 -7.66 -17.15
N ASP A 292 26.86 -8.61 -17.10
CA ASP A 292 28.26 -8.27 -16.80
C ASP A 292 28.84 -7.30 -17.86
N ASP A 293 28.55 -7.51 -19.15
CA ASP A 293 28.95 -6.59 -20.23
C ASP A 293 28.39 -5.16 -20.04
N GLU A 294 27.14 -5.05 -19.60
CA GLU A 294 26.48 -3.78 -19.35
C GLU A 294 27.06 -3.05 -18.13
N VAL A 295 27.47 -3.81 -17.12
CA VAL A 295 28.18 -3.29 -15.95
C VAL A 295 29.56 -2.76 -16.33
N ASP A 296 30.29 -3.45 -17.20
CA ASP A 296 31.59 -2.98 -17.69
C ASP A 296 31.43 -1.65 -18.45
N MET A 297 30.44 -1.57 -19.34
CA MET A 297 30.10 -0.31 -20.02
C MET A 297 29.72 0.81 -19.05
N LEU A 298 28.94 0.51 -18.01
CA LEU A 298 28.61 1.48 -16.96
C LEU A 298 29.85 1.94 -16.19
N THR A 299 30.78 1.03 -15.92
CA THR A 299 32.03 1.32 -15.22
C THR A 299 32.87 2.32 -16.00
N ASP A 300 33.07 2.09 -17.30
CA ASP A 300 33.83 2.98 -18.17
C ASP A 300 33.19 4.37 -18.23
N LYS A 301 31.87 4.45 -18.39
CA LYS A 301 31.13 5.72 -18.39
C LYS A 301 31.30 6.49 -17.08
N ILE A 302 31.18 5.80 -15.95
CA ILE A 302 31.32 6.43 -14.62
C ILE A 302 32.74 6.98 -14.44
N LEU A 303 33.76 6.20 -14.82
CA LEU A 303 35.17 6.62 -14.74
C LEU A 303 35.49 7.76 -15.71
N ALA A 304 34.82 7.84 -16.86
CA ALA A 304 34.93 8.95 -17.80
C ALA A 304 34.16 10.21 -17.34
N GLY A 305 33.36 10.13 -16.27
CA GLY A 305 32.52 11.23 -15.80
C GLY A 305 31.27 11.46 -16.64
N GLU A 306 30.86 10.47 -17.45
CA GLU A 306 29.66 10.54 -18.28
C GLU A 306 28.37 10.32 -17.48
N GLU A 307 27.26 10.87 -17.99
CA GLU A 307 25.93 10.67 -17.41
C GLU A 307 25.38 9.27 -17.72
N THR A 308 24.86 8.61 -16.69
CA THR A 308 24.31 7.24 -16.77
C THR A 308 22.79 7.19 -16.64
N ALA A 309 22.12 8.33 -16.45
CA ALA A 309 20.69 8.45 -16.15
C ALA A 309 19.73 7.95 -17.26
N GLY A 310 20.26 7.55 -18.41
CA GLY A 310 19.51 6.95 -19.52
C GLY A 310 19.92 5.52 -19.86
N PHE A 311 20.71 4.87 -19.01
CA PHE A 311 21.12 3.48 -19.22
C PHE A 311 19.90 2.55 -19.24
N LYS A 312 19.77 1.74 -20.29
CA LYS A 312 18.73 0.73 -20.46
C LYS A 312 19.37 -0.63 -20.61
N SER A 313 19.05 -1.53 -19.69
CA SER A 313 19.52 -2.90 -19.72
C SER A 313 18.58 -3.78 -20.53
N LYS A 314 19.13 -4.82 -21.17
CA LYS A 314 18.33 -5.91 -21.73
C LYS A 314 17.56 -6.69 -20.66
N ASN A 315 18.02 -6.66 -19.41
CA ASN A 315 17.37 -7.29 -18.25
C ASN A 315 16.40 -6.34 -17.54
N GLU A 316 16.12 -5.16 -18.10
CA GLU A 316 15.23 -4.18 -17.48
C GLU A 316 13.81 -4.75 -17.30
N VAL A 317 13.34 -4.73 -16.07
CA VAL A 317 11.99 -5.19 -15.72
C VAL A 317 11.06 -3.98 -15.78
N THR A 318 10.20 -3.94 -16.79
CA THR A 318 9.28 -2.83 -17.05
C THR A 318 7.84 -3.14 -16.65
N GLU A 319 7.48 -4.41 -16.58
CA GLU A 319 6.11 -4.88 -16.28
C GLU A 319 6.04 -5.57 -14.92
N LEU A 320 4.84 -5.54 -14.32
CA LEU A 320 4.52 -6.31 -13.11
C LEU A 320 4.14 -7.75 -13.49
N PRO A 321 4.24 -8.73 -12.57
CA PRO A 321 3.76 -10.08 -12.79
C PRO A 321 2.26 -10.10 -13.16
N SER A 322 1.83 -10.99 -14.04
CA SER A 322 0.41 -11.09 -14.44
C SER A 322 -0.50 -11.48 -13.27
N GLU A 323 0.03 -12.22 -12.30
CA GLU A 323 -0.64 -12.59 -11.05
C GLU A 323 -0.94 -11.36 -10.19
N PHE A 324 -0.13 -10.29 -10.29
CA PHE A 324 -0.37 -9.04 -9.58
C PHE A 324 -1.64 -8.36 -10.09
N TYR A 325 -1.80 -8.24 -11.41
CA TYR A 325 -2.99 -7.64 -12.01
C TYR A 325 -4.25 -8.46 -11.71
N SER A 326 -4.16 -9.78 -11.88
CA SER A 326 -5.24 -10.71 -11.51
C SER A 326 -5.67 -10.53 -10.05
N TRP A 327 -4.70 -10.43 -9.12
CA TRP A 327 -5.00 -10.22 -7.71
C TRP A 327 -5.65 -8.85 -7.45
N MET A 328 -5.16 -7.79 -8.09
CA MET A 328 -5.73 -6.44 -7.97
C MET A 328 -7.18 -6.41 -8.45
N GLN A 329 -7.47 -7.06 -9.57
CA GLN A 329 -8.82 -7.17 -10.13
C GLN A 329 -9.75 -8.00 -9.22
N GLU A 330 -9.30 -9.18 -8.75
CA GLU A 330 -10.05 -10.02 -7.83
C GLU A 330 -10.38 -9.32 -6.50
N ASN A 331 -9.56 -8.35 -6.09
CA ASN A 331 -9.67 -7.68 -4.79
C ASN A 331 -10.08 -6.21 -4.89
N GLU A 332 -10.51 -5.73 -6.05
CA GLU A 332 -10.84 -4.31 -6.30
C GLU A 332 -11.81 -3.74 -5.23
N GLU A 333 -12.93 -4.42 -4.99
CA GLU A 333 -13.94 -3.99 -4.00
C GLU A 333 -13.35 -3.93 -2.57
N ARG A 334 -12.47 -4.88 -2.23
CA ARG A 334 -11.81 -4.92 -0.92
C ARG A 334 -10.81 -3.78 -0.78
N ILE A 335 -10.06 -3.48 -1.84
CA ILE A 335 -9.09 -2.39 -1.91
C ILE A 335 -9.83 -1.06 -1.79
N GLU A 336 -10.96 -0.89 -2.48
CA GLU A 336 -11.77 0.32 -2.38
C GLU A 336 -12.29 0.53 -0.95
N LYS A 337 -12.87 -0.52 -0.34
CA LYS A 337 -13.32 -0.49 1.07
C LYS A 337 -12.19 -0.15 2.02
N ALA A 338 -10.99 -0.70 1.81
CA ALA A 338 -9.81 -0.40 2.63
C ALA A 338 -9.32 1.03 2.42
N ASN A 339 -9.37 1.58 1.20
CA ASN A 339 -9.02 2.97 0.91
C ASN A 339 -9.96 3.93 1.61
N ASN A 340 -11.26 3.67 1.52
CA ASN A 340 -12.29 4.46 2.19
C ASN A 340 -12.15 4.46 3.72
N ARG A 341 -11.64 3.37 4.30
CA ARG A 341 -11.37 3.27 5.76
C ARG A 341 -10.00 3.83 6.16
N GLY A 342 -9.16 4.24 5.20
CA GLY A 342 -7.77 4.63 5.47
C GLY A 342 -6.83 3.46 5.78
N THR A 343 -7.31 2.23 5.69
CA THR A 343 -6.61 0.99 6.07
C THR A 343 -5.96 0.28 4.88
N LEU A 344 -5.67 0.98 3.77
CA LEU A 344 -4.96 0.36 2.64
C LEU A 344 -3.60 -0.21 3.09
N PRO A 345 -3.21 -1.39 2.56
CA PRO A 345 -1.87 -1.93 2.73
C PRO A 345 -0.79 -0.97 2.23
N TYR A 346 0.39 -1.00 2.86
CA TYR A 346 1.52 -0.13 2.52
C TYR A 346 1.94 -0.25 1.05
N TRP A 347 2.09 -1.47 0.56
CA TRP A 347 2.51 -1.70 -0.82
C TRP A 347 1.52 -1.16 -1.85
N ILE A 348 0.23 -0.98 -1.52
CA ILE A 348 -0.72 -0.28 -2.40
C ILE A 348 -0.52 1.23 -2.28
N LYS A 349 -0.45 1.74 -1.04
CA LYS A 349 -0.28 3.18 -0.77
C LYS A 349 1.00 3.75 -1.38
N ASP A 350 2.08 2.97 -1.35
CA ASP A 350 3.41 3.35 -1.77
C ASP A 350 3.62 3.22 -3.30
N ASN A 351 2.69 2.57 -4.01
CA ASN A 351 2.81 2.26 -5.44
C ASN A 351 1.58 2.68 -6.26
N PRO A 352 1.09 3.94 -6.16
CA PRO A 352 -0.09 4.39 -6.90
C PRO A 352 0.07 4.30 -8.42
N GLN A 353 1.30 4.45 -8.94
CA GLN A 353 1.62 4.35 -10.36
C GLN A 353 1.46 2.92 -10.92
N TYR A 354 1.60 1.90 -10.06
CA TYR A 354 1.50 0.49 -10.44
C TYR A 354 0.11 -0.07 -10.13
N THR A 355 -0.50 0.40 -9.04
CA THR A 355 -1.82 -0.08 -8.59
C THR A 355 -2.99 0.69 -9.19
N GLY A 356 -2.76 1.90 -9.73
CA GLY A 356 -3.82 2.82 -10.14
C GLY A 356 -4.59 3.45 -8.96
N VAL A 357 -4.28 3.09 -7.71
CA VAL A 357 -5.01 3.53 -6.52
C VAL A 357 -4.47 4.87 -6.04
N LYS A 358 -5.26 5.94 -6.13
CA LYS A 358 -4.90 7.27 -5.60
C LYS A 358 -5.17 7.36 -4.08
N VAL A 359 -4.16 7.78 -3.32
CA VAL A 359 -4.19 7.88 -1.85
C VAL A 359 -4.51 9.32 -1.40
N LYS A 360 -5.62 9.50 -0.66
CA LYS A 360 -6.17 10.74 -0.03
C LYS A 360 -6.79 11.78 -1.00
N ALA A 361 -7.90 12.46 -0.71
CA ALA A 361 -8.70 12.65 0.51
C ALA A 361 -10.19 12.42 0.19
N MET A 362 -10.91 11.59 0.95
CA MET A 362 -12.36 11.46 0.79
C MET A 362 -12.98 11.13 2.16
N ASN A 363 -13.67 12.11 2.75
CA ASN A 363 -14.57 11.81 3.86
C ASN A 363 -15.76 11.04 3.27
N THR A 364 -16.23 9.97 3.92
CA THR A 364 -17.39 9.18 3.45
C THR A 364 -18.63 10.06 3.22
N GLY A 365 -18.73 11.21 3.91
CA GLY A 365 -19.75 12.24 3.66
C GLY A 365 -19.68 12.83 2.25
N GLU A 366 -18.52 13.31 1.81
CA GLU A 366 -18.36 13.95 0.49
C GLU A 366 -18.63 12.99 -0.66
N ARG A 367 -18.27 11.70 -0.52
CA ARG A 367 -18.51 10.70 -1.57
C ARG A 367 -19.98 10.26 -1.62
N ASN A 368 -20.65 10.19 -0.47
CA ASN A 368 -22.10 10.02 -0.44
C ASN A 368 -22.81 11.23 -1.06
N ASP A 369 -22.33 12.44 -0.81
CA ASP A 369 -22.87 13.66 -1.42
C ASP A 369 -22.60 13.72 -2.93
N ILE A 370 -21.41 13.33 -3.41
CA ILE A 370 -21.09 13.22 -4.84
C ILE A 370 -21.94 12.14 -5.50
N ARG A 371 -22.07 10.94 -4.90
CA ARG A 371 -22.92 9.86 -5.43
C ARG A 371 -24.39 10.26 -5.43
N LYS A 372 -24.84 10.94 -4.38
CA LYS A 372 -26.19 11.50 -4.28
C LYS A 372 -26.43 12.53 -5.38
N LYS A 373 -25.52 13.49 -5.57
CA LYS A 373 -25.57 14.48 -6.66
C LYS A 373 -25.50 13.83 -8.05
N SER A 374 -24.64 12.82 -8.24
CA SER A 374 -24.56 12.05 -9.48
C SER A 374 -25.85 11.28 -9.75
N LYS A 375 -26.46 10.70 -8.71
CA LYS A 375 -27.72 9.96 -8.80
C LYS A 375 -28.90 10.89 -9.07
N GLU A 376 -28.91 12.07 -8.44
CA GLU A 376 -29.85 13.15 -8.72
C GLU A 376 -29.71 13.64 -10.18
N LYS A 377 -28.47 13.86 -10.66
CA LYS A 377 -28.20 14.22 -12.07
C LYS A 377 -28.66 13.11 -13.01
N TYR A 378 -28.30 11.85 -12.74
CA TYR A 378 -28.75 10.70 -13.52
C TYR A 378 -30.27 10.60 -13.58
N GLN A 379 -30.96 10.91 -12.49
CA GLN A 379 -32.43 10.94 -12.43
C GLN A 379 -33.05 12.19 -13.08
N SER A 380 -32.30 13.29 -13.22
CA SER A 380 -32.78 14.54 -13.83
C SER A 380 -32.87 14.52 -15.35
N TYR A 381 -32.28 13.51 -16.02
CA TYR A 381 -32.40 13.36 -17.47
C TYR A 381 -33.86 13.11 -17.87
N ASP A 382 -34.33 13.89 -18.83
CA ASP A 382 -35.70 13.86 -19.34
C ASP A 382 -35.95 12.63 -20.25
N GLU A 383 -37.14 12.58 -20.86
CA GLU A 383 -37.58 11.47 -21.70
C GLU A 383 -36.79 11.30 -23.00
N LYS A 384 -35.94 12.27 -23.39
CA LYS A 384 -35.07 12.16 -24.59
C LYS A 384 -33.84 11.30 -24.34
N TRP A 385 -33.57 10.95 -23.10
CA TRP A 385 -32.38 10.22 -22.67
C TRP A 385 -32.75 8.90 -22.01
N ASP A 386 -32.24 7.82 -22.58
CA ASP A 386 -32.31 6.49 -21.99
C ASP A 386 -31.23 6.34 -20.91
N ARG A 387 -31.68 6.19 -19.67
CA ARG A 387 -30.85 5.93 -18.50
C ARG A 387 -30.41 4.46 -18.48
N THR A 388 -29.22 4.17 -18.96
CA THR A 388 -28.81 2.79 -19.27
C THR A 388 -27.91 2.13 -18.23
N TYR A 389 -27.09 2.89 -17.52
CA TYR A 389 -26.22 2.36 -16.48
C TYR A 389 -25.92 3.42 -15.41
N PHE A 390 -26.04 3.05 -14.14
CA PHE A 390 -25.55 3.84 -13.02
C PHE A 390 -24.75 2.92 -12.11
N ASP A 391 -23.53 3.32 -11.77
CA ASP A 391 -22.69 2.58 -10.85
C ASP A 391 -22.81 3.15 -9.44
N GLU A 392 -23.38 2.36 -8.52
CA GLU A 392 -23.60 2.77 -7.13
C GLU A 392 -22.27 3.00 -6.37
N PHE A 393 -21.14 2.52 -6.88
CA PHE A 393 -19.82 2.62 -6.25
C PHE A 393 -19.00 3.78 -6.81
N SER A 394 -18.85 3.90 -8.12
CA SER A 394 -18.09 4.97 -8.74
C SER A 394 -18.88 6.29 -8.77
N GLY A 395 -20.23 6.22 -8.78
CA GLY A 395 -21.10 7.37 -9.05
C GLY A 395 -21.04 7.84 -10.51
N GLY A 396 -20.36 7.09 -11.37
CA GLY A 396 -20.39 7.24 -12.82
C GLY A 396 -21.66 6.62 -13.40
N PHE A 397 -22.06 7.11 -14.57
CA PHE A 397 -23.26 6.65 -15.24
C PHE A 397 -23.16 6.83 -16.74
N ASN A 398 -24.01 6.12 -17.48
CA ASN A 398 -24.20 6.31 -18.90
C ASN A 398 -25.67 6.61 -19.19
N VAL A 399 -25.87 7.57 -20.08
CA VAL A 399 -27.17 7.88 -20.67
C VAL A 399 -27.02 7.95 -22.19
N TYR A 400 -28.03 7.47 -22.91
CA TYR A 400 -28.05 7.49 -24.37
C TYR A 400 -29.13 8.44 -24.85
N HIS A 401 -28.80 9.39 -25.73
CA HIS A 401 -29.85 10.16 -26.39
C HIS A 401 -30.64 9.23 -27.33
N GLN A 402 -31.96 9.38 -27.42
CA GLN A 402 -32.81 8.52 -28.29
C GLN A 402 -32.45 8.59 -29.78
N GLU A 403 -31.86 9.71 -30.19
CA GLU A 403 -31.36 9.93 -31.56
C GLU A 403 -29.90 9.47 -31.76
N HIS A 404 -29.26 8.89 -30.75
CA HIS A 404 -27.91 8.32 -30.90
C HIS A 404 -27.96 7.03 -31.74
N GLN A 405 -27.08 6.93 -32.74
CA GLN A 405 -27.01 5.77 -33.62
C GLN A 405 -25.73 4.99 -33.37
N PHE A 406 -25.83 3.89 -32.61
CA PHE A 406 -24.73 2.95 -32.49
C PHE A 406 -24.40 2.32 -33.86
N THR A 407 -23.12 2.17 -34.16
CA THR A 407 -22.71 1.61 -35.45
C THR A 407 -23.20 0.16 -35.64
N ASN A 408 -23.75 -0.13 -36.82
CA ASN A 408 -24.21 -1.46 -37.24
C ASN A 408 -23.06 -2.39 -37.71
N THR A 409 -21.80 -1.91 -37.68
CA THR A 409 -20.64 -2.74 -38.02
C THR A 409 -20.40 -3.82 -36.98
N GLN A 410 -19.97 -5.01 -37.41
CA GLN A 410 -19.76 -6.16 -36.53
C GLN A 410 -18.78 -5.81 -35.39
N GLY A 411 -19.31 -5.70 -34.17
CA GLY A 411 -18.56 -5.39 -32.94
C GLY A 411 -18.41 -3.90 -32.61
N GLY A 412 -18.73 -2.96 -33.52
CA GLY A 412 -18.52 -1.53 -33.29
C GLY A 412 -19.52 -0.92 -32.29
N GLY A 413 -20.83 -1.14 -32.48
CA GLY A 413 -21.86 -0.57 -31.60
C GLY A 413 -21.86 -1.22 -30.21
N ASP A 414 -21.44 -2.49 -30.12
CA ASP A 414 -21.24 -3.17 -28.84
C ASP A 414 -19.99 -2.65 -28.13
N ALA A 415 -18.93 -2.33 -28.88
CA ALA A 415 -17.72 -1.69 -28.34
C ALA A 415 -18.02 -0.30 -27.76
N GLU A 416 -18.80 0.53 -28.45
CA GLU A 416 -19.23 1.85 -27.94
C GLU A 416 -19.97 1.73 -26.60
N LYS A 417 -20.98 0.86 -26.54
CA LYS A 417 -21.73 0.58 -25.30
C LYS A 417 -20.81 0.06 -24.19
N MET A 418 -19.88 -0.83 -24.53
CA MET A 418 -18.93 -1.41 -23.59
C MET A 418 -17.97 -0.35 -23.05
N VAL A 419 -17.39 0.48 -23.92
CA VAL A 419 -16.50 1.59 -23.55
C VAL A 419 -17.23 2.57 -22.62
N GLY A 420 -18.46 2.96 -22.96
CA GLY A 420 -19.28 3.77 -22.07
C GLY A 420 -19.40 3.12 -20.69
N LYS A 421 -19.78 1.84 -20.63
CA LYS A 421 -19.97 1.12 -19.36
C LYS A 421 -18.68 1.04 -18.54
N LEU A 422 -17.55 0.79 -19.19
CA LEU A 422 -16.24 0.73 -18.54
C LEU A 422 -15.82 2.11 -18.03
N LEU A 423 -16.06 3.20 -18.78
CA LEU A 423 -15.81 4.56 -18.32
C LEU A 423 -16.63 4.91 -17.08
N ALA A 424 -17.92 4.55 -17.05
CA ALA A 424 -18.74 4.75 -15.87
C ALA A 424 -18.27 3.89 -14.68
N LYS A 425 -18.08 2.58 -14.90
CA LYS A 425 -17.75 1.62 -13.84
C LYS A 425 -16.33 1.81 -13.30
N ASN A 426 -15.33 1.76 -14.18
CA ASN A 426 -13.92 1.70 -13.81
C ASN A 426 -13.30 3.10 -13.64
N ASN A 427 -13.85 4.13 -14.30
CA ASN A 427 -13.30 5.48 -14.28
C ASN A 427 -14.22 6.53 -13.62
N GLY A 428 -15.41 6.14 -13.17
CA GLY A 428 -16.37 7.03 -12.49
C GLY A 428 -16.89 8.17 -13.38
N LYS A 429 -16.88 8.00 -14.69
CA LYS A 429 -17.28 9.03 -15.65
C LYS A 429 -18.81 9.11 -15.76
N GLN A 430 -19.29 10.33 -15.98
CA GLN A 430 -20.68 10.61 -16.34
C GLN A 430 -20.70 10.78 -17.86
N VAL A 431 -21.09 9.72 -18.57
CA VAL A 431 -20.99 9.64 -20.03
C VAL A 431 -22.36 9.87 -20.66
N GLU A 432 -22.40 10.78 -21.61
CA GLU A 432 -23.57 11.10 -22.41
C GLU A 432 -23.29 10.71 -23.87
N PHE A 433 -24.05 9.78 -24.44
CA PHE A 433 -23.97 9.45 -25.87
C PHE A 433 -24.82 10.44 -26.67
N LEU A 434 -24.19 11.14 -27.61
CA LEU A 434 -24.73 12.34 -28.24
C LEU A 434 -25.67 12.01 -29.42
N PRO A 435 -26.70 12.83 -29.71
CA PRO A 435 -27.60 12.62 -30.86
C PRO A 435 -26.87 12.67 -32.20
N GLU A 436 -27.13 11.71 -33.09
CA GLU A 436 -26.67 11.76 -34.49
C GLU A 436 -27.77 12.32 -35.40
N ASN A 437 -27.90 13.65 -35.45
CA ASN A 437 -28.91 14.30 -36.27
C ASN A 437 -28.55 14.28 -37.76
N GLY A 438 -28.90 13.18 -38.44
CA GLY A 438 -29.17 13.08 -39.87
C GLY A 438 -28.20 13.81 -40.83
N LYS A 439 -27.33 13.02 -41.47
CA LYS A 439 -26.55 13.33 -42.69
C LYS A 439 -25.80 14.67 -42.72
N GLY A 440 -24.51 14.59 -42.38
CA GLY A 440 -23.49 15.44 -42.99
C GLY A 440 -22.83 16.47 -42.08
N LYS A 441 -22.24 16.02 -40.97
CA LYS A 441 -20.99 16.53 -40.35
C LYS A 441 -20.66 15.63 -39.16
N GLY A 442 -19.39 15.30 -38.95
CA GLY A 442 -18.96 14.38 -37.91
C GLY A 442 -19.45 14.83 -36.53
N VAL A 443 -20.39 14.10 -35.97
CA VAL A 443 -20.83 14.28 -34.58
C VAL A 443 -20.01 13.33 -33.70
N PRO A 444 -19.37 13.80 -32.63
CA PRO A 444 -18.72 12.93 -31.65
C PRO A 444 -19.70 11.92 -31.05
N ASP A 445 -19.21 10.75 -30.69
CA ASP A 445 -20.08 9.67 -30.23
C ASP A 445 -20.56 9.92 -28.79
N LEU A 446 -19.67 10.46 -27.94
CA LEU A 446 -19.95 10.68 -26.52
C LEU A 446 -19.28 11.93 -25.94
N MET A 447 -19.77 12.37 -24.78
CA MET A 447 -19.25 13.50 -24.01
C MET A 447 -19.05 13.11 -22.55
N PHE A 448 -17.91 13.48 -21.98
CA PHE A 448 -17.64 13.46 -20.54
C PHE A 448 -16.42 14.33 -20.20
N ASP A 449 -16.34 14.77 -18.94
CA ASP A 449 -15.33 15.71 -18.43
C ASP A 449 -15.21 16.99 -19.29
N ASP A 450 -16.33 17.52 -19.80
CA ASP A 450 -16.39 18.71 -20.67
C ASP A 450 -15.60 18.57 -21.99
N HIS A 451 -15.34 17.34 -22.45
CA HIS A 451 -14.71 17.07 -23.73
C HIS A 451 -15.60 16.17 -24.58
N THR A 452 -15.55 16.37 -25.90
CA THR A 452 -16.15 15.48 -26.87
C THR A 452 -15.21 14.34 -27.24
N TRP A 453 -15.77 13.15 -27.44
CA TRP A 453 -15.00 11.94 -27.69
C TRP A 453 -15.59 11.11 -28.84
N ASP A 454 -14.70 10.45 -29.56
CA ASP A 454 -15.03 9.48 -30.60
C ASP A 454 -14.42 8.11 -30.23
N VAL A 455 -15.17 7.04 -30.42
CA VAL A 455 -14.80 5.67 -30.06
C VAL A 455 -14.53 4.87 -31.33
N LYS A 456 -13.38 4.19 -31.36
CA LYS A 456 -12.95 3.40 -32.52
C LYS A 456 -12.55 2.00 -32.11
N TYR A 457 -13.30 1.01 -32.60
CA TYR A 457 -13.00 -0.40 -32.42
C TYR A 457 -12.03 -0.91 -33.49
N ILE A 458 -10.93 -1.57 -33.09
CA ILE A 458 -9.82 -1.89 -34.01
C ILE A 458 -9.36 -3.35 -34.06
N ASP A 459 -10.09 -4.31 -33.48
CA ASP A 459 -9.63 -5.72 -33.46
C ASP A 459 -9.43 -6.34 -34.84
N ASN A 460 -10.20 -5.91 -35.83
CA ASN A 460 -10.06 -6.36 -37.22
C ASN A 460 -9.42 -5.29 -38.13
N ALA A 461 -8.97 -4.16 -37.56
CA ALA A 461 -8.37 -3.09 -38.33
C ALA A 461 -6.89 -3.36 -38.59
N ASN A 462 -6.45 -3.04 -39.82
CA ASN A 462 -5.03 -2.91 -40.14
C ASN A 462 -4.58 -1.46 -39.94
N GLU A 463 -3.27 -1.22 -40.01
CA GLU A 463 -2.69 0.11 -39.78
C GLU A 463 -3.30 1.21 -40.67
N ASN A 464 -3.60 0.92 -41.94
CA ASN A 464 -4.20 1.91 -42.84
C ASN A 464 -5.65 2.24 -42.44
N THR A 465 -6.41 1.25 -41.99
CA THR A 465 -7.75 1.44 -41.42
C THR A 465 -7.68 2.29 -40.14
N ILE A 466 -6.74 2.01 -39.24
CA ILE A 466 -6.54 2.79 -38.01
C ILE A 466 -6.21 4.26 -38.35
N ARG A 467 -5.36 4.50 -39.35
CA ARG A 467 -5.06 5.87 -39.82
C ARG A 467 -6.29 6.59 -40.38
N ALA A 468 -7.19 5.87 -41.05
CA ALA A 468 -8.46 6.45 -41.50
C ALA A 468 -9.34 6.82 -40.30
N TYR A 469 -9.40 5.95 -39.29
CA TYR A 469 -10.14 6.22 -38.05
C TYR A 469 -9.61 7.43 -37.28
N ILE A 470 -8.28 7.62 -37.18
CA ILE A 470 -7.69 8.81 -36.58
C ILE A 470 -8.16 10.10 -37.28
N LYS A 471 -8.30 10.08 -38.61
CA LYS A 471 -8.77 11.23 -39.39
C LYS A 471 -10.25 11.51 -39.20
N ASP A 472 -11.04 10.45 -39.08
CA ASP A 472 -12.48 10.53 -38.80
C ASP A 472 -12.73 11.09 -37.40
N ALA A 473 -11.96 10.63 -36.42
CA ALA A 473 -12.04 11.06 -35.02
C ALA A 473 -11.69 12.54 -34.75
N ARG A 474 -11.17 13.27 -35.76
CA ARG A 474 -10.94 14.74 -35.68
C ARG A 474 -12.23 15.55 -35.48
N LYS A 475 -13.39 14.91 -35.61
CA LYS A 475 -14.69 15.48 -35.25
C LYS A 475 -14.85 15.73 -33.74
N ALA A 476 -14.00 15.11 -32.91
CA ALA A 476 -14.01 15.21 -31.45
C ALA A 476 -12.70 15.80 -30.91
N ASP A 477 -12.72 16.27 -29.66
CA ASP A 477 -11.52 16.73 -28.95
C ASP A 477 -10.53 15.59 -28.71
N ARG A 478 -11.08 14.38 -28.49
CA ARG A 478 -10.36 13.19 -28.06
C ARG A 478 -10.89 11.94 -28.73
N ALA A 479 -10.03 10.93 -28.88
CA ALA A 479 -10.38 9.65 -29.48
C ALA A 479 -10.02 8.49 -28.54
N ILE A 480 -10.90 7.49 -28.41
CA ILE A 480 -10.67 6.25 -27.67
C ILE A 480 -10.58 5.10 -28.65
N PHE A 481 -9.41 4.47 -28.72
CA PHE A 481 -9.24 3.24 -29.46
C PHE A 481 -9.45 2.03 -28.54
N TYR A 482 -10.45 1.23 -28.83
CA TYR A 482 -10.79 0.02 -28.08
C TYR A 482 -10.46 -1.24 -28.89
N PHE A 483 -9.84 -2.20 -28.22
CA PHE A 483 -9.46 -3.48 -28.80
C PHE A 483 -9.37 -4.54 -27.70
N THR A 484 -9.71 -5.77 -28.05
CA THR A 484 -9.61 -6.95 -27.19
C THR A 484 -8.43 -7.84 -27.56
N ASN A 485 -7.87 -7.67 -28.76
CA ASN A 485 -6.67 -8.37 -29.25
C ASN A 485 -5.42 -7.48 -29.18
N GLU A 486 -4.22 -8.05 -29.35
CA GLU A 486 -2.97 -7.27 -29.42
C GLU A 486 -2.95 -6.34 -30.64
N LYS A 487 -3.32 -5.07 -30.46
CA LYS A 487 -3.34 -4.02 -31.51
C LYS A 487 -2.51 -2.78 -31.18
N TYR A 488 -1.82 -2.81 -30.05
CA TYR A 488 -1.10 -1.65 -29.54
C TYR A 488 0.02 -1.18 -30.48
N GLN A 489 0.76 -2.11 -31.10
CA GLN A 489 1.87 -1.75 -31.99
C GLN A 489 1.38 -1.12 -33.29
N GLU A 490 0.32 -1.67 -33.88
CA GLU A 490 -0.31 -1.14 -35.08
C GLU A 490 -0.93 0.22 -34.83
N LEU A 491 -1.60 0.39 -33.67
CA LEU A 491 -2.13 1.68 -33.25
C LEU A 491 -1.00 2.71 -33.10
N ARG A 492 0.07 2.36 -32.39
CA ARG A 492 1.22 3.26 -32.20
C ARG A 492 1.92 3.62 -33.52
N SER A 493 2.07 2.65 -34.41
CA SER A 493 2.63 2.88 -35.76
C SER A 493 1.74 3.82 -36.57
N ALA A 494 0.42 3.59 -36.58
CA ALA A 494 -0.56 4.44 -37.26
C ALA A 494 -0.51 5.89 -36.74
N ILE A 495 -0.47 6.08 -35.42
CA ILE A 495 -0.35 7.39 -34.77
C ILE A 495 0.93 8.08 -35.21
N ASN A 496 2.08 7.42 -35.11
CA ASN A 496 3.36 8.02 -35.50
C ASN A 496 3.37 8.48 -36.96
N ARG A 497 2.76 7.70 -37.86
CA ARG A 497 2.66 8.07 -39.29
C ARG A 497 1.76 9.28 -39.52
N GLU A 498 0.59 9.35 -38.87
CA GLU A 498 -0.30 10.51 -39.01
C GLU A 498 0.28 11.75 -38.32
N VAL A 499 0.86 11.61 -37.13
CA VAL A 499 1.59 12.69 -36.44
C VAL A 499 2.71 13.23 -37.32
N GLY A 500 3.56 12.37 -37.90
CA GLY A 500 4.62 12.78 -38.81
C GLY A 500 4.10 13.51 -40.05
N ARG A 501 3.01 13.00 -40.64
CA ARG A 501 2.34 13.62 -41.79
C ARG A 501 1.78 15.01 -41.46
N PHE A 502 1.03 15.14 -40.36
CA PHE A 502 0.40 16.40 -39.95
C PHE A 502 1.43 17.42 -39.44
N LYS A 503 2.53 16.96 -38.84
CA LYS A 503 3.69 17.79 -38.51
C LYS A 503 4.32 18.38 -39.77
N GLY A 504 4.51 17.58 -40.83
CA GLY A 504 5.00 18.05 -42.12
C GLY A 504 4.09 19.07 -42.83
N MET A 505 2.79 19.09 -42.46
CA MET A 505 1.82 20.06 -42.98
C MET A 505 1.57 21.26 -42.03
N ASN A 506 2.26 21.34 -40.89
CA ASN A 506 2.02 22.32 -39.83
C ASN A 506 0.56 22.35 -39.32
N ARG A 507 -0.09 21.19 -39.23
CA ARG A 507 -1.51 21.02 -38.87
C ARG A 507 -1.71 20.09 -37.66
N LEU A 508 -0.71 19.97 -36.79
CA LEU A 508 -0.72 19.02 -35.67
C LEU A 508 -1.93 19.22 -34.74
N GLY A 509 -2.35 20.46 -34.52
CA GLY A 509 -3.48 20.82 -33.66
C GLY A 509 -4.85 20.34 -34.16
N GLU A 510 -4.94 19.82 -35.40
CA GLU A 510 -6.17 19.22 -35.94
C GLU A 510 -6.37 17.76 -35.52
N LEU A 511 -5.35 17.11 -34.94
CA LEU A 511 -5.49 15.75 -34.43
C LEU A 511 -6.12 15.76 -33.03
N PRO A 512 -7.01 14.80 -32.71
CA PRO A 512 -7.55 14.66 -31.36
C PRO A 512 -6.48 14.10 -30.41
N ASP A 513 -6.62 14.34 -29.10
CA ASP A 513 -5.81 13.58 -28.15
C ASP A 513 -6.21 12.10 -28.21
N ILE A 514 -5.24 11.21 -28.37
CA ILE A 514 -5.49 9.80 -28.62
C ILE A 514 -5.28 9.01 -27.34
N TYR A 515 -6.33 8.33 -26.93
CA TYR A 515 -6.36 7.38 -25.84
C TYR A 515 -6.61 5.98 -26.39
N TYR A 516 -6.20 4.98 -25.63
CA TYR A 516 -6.67 3.62 -25.82
C TYR A 516 -7.25 3.09 -24.53
N MET A 517 -8.16 2.13 -24.66
CA MET A 517 -8.69 1.39 -23.54
C MET A 517 -8.16 -0.03 -23.62
N ASP A 518 -7.47 -0.47 -22.57
CA ASP A 518 -6.93 -1.83 -22.51
C ASP A 518 -8.01 -2.88 -22.21
N ASN A 519 -7.62 -4.15 -22.25
CA ASN A 519 -8.47 -5.29 -21.95
C ASN A 519 -9.01 -5.31 -20.50
N GLU A 520 -8.42 -4.53 -19.60
CA GLU A 520 -8.87 -4.33 -18.22
C GLU A 520 -9.88 -3.17 -18.10
N GLY A 521 -10.14 -2.45 -19.19
CA GLY A 521 -11.09 -1.33 -19.26
C GLY A 521 -10.55 -0.04 -18.65
N LEU A 522 -9.22 0.13 -18.60
CA LEU A 522 -8.57 1.36 -18.15
C LEU A 522 -8.26 2.27 -19.34
N LEU A 523 -8.69 3.53 -19.25
CA LEU A 523 -8.39 4.55 -20.24
C LEU A 523 -6.96 5.11 -20.07
N LYS A 524 -6.11 4.94 -21.09
CA LYS A 524 -4.70 5.36 -21.09
C LYS A 524 -4.43 6.34 -22.23
N LEU A 525 -3.72 7.43 -21.92
CA LEU A 525 -3.28 8.42 -22.92
C LEU A 525 -2.12 7.84 -23.73
N LEU A 526 -2.25 7.86 -25.06
CA LEU A 526 -1.23 7.36 -25.98
C LEU A 526 -0.53 8.50 -26.73
N TRP A 527 -1.26 9.56 -27.05
CA TRP A 527 -0.71 10.75 -27.70
C TRP A 527 -1.52 11.99 -27.36
N LYS A 528 -0.83 13.12 -27.19
CA LYS A 528 -1.42 14.42 -26.89
C LYS A 528 -0.86 15.46 -27.84
N LYS A 529 -1.73 16.34 -28.35
CA LYS A 529 -1.37 17.39 -29.31
C LYS A 529 -0.51 18.50 -28.75
#